data_AF-A0A5N6U2G7-F1
#
_entry.id   AF-A0A5N6U2G7-F1
#
_cell.length_a   1.000
_cell.length_b   1.000
_cell.length_c   1.000
_cell.angle_alpha   90.00
_cell.angle_beta   90.00
_cell.angle_gamma   90.00
#
_symmetry.space_group_name_H-M   'P 1'
#
loop_
_entity.id
_entity.type
_entity.pdbx_description
1 polymer ?
#
loop_
_entity_poly.entity_id
_entity_poly.type
_entity_poly.pdbx_seq_one_letter_code
_entity_poly.pdbx_strand_id
1 'polypeptide(L)'
;MSEKQFTVPPHLEQYTAPLAVFRAANPQYTHFVVGGLVFSNPTPTTDNPSPESKVLLLRRALTDSLPGYWEGPGGGCEETDDSIVDAVVREVREESGLHVSRVVDLVGIEEWVKLKPDQVVKAVKFHFLVEVWEAQGFIPGGEGQVVERWEDGVLLTPEEHDAFVWEGVDEVRASLEGKGKYMVLEDEGRNLVKAFELVR
;
A
#
# COMPACT_ATOMS: atom_id res chain seq x y z
N MET A 1 6.16 10.46 -24.01
CA MET A 1 5.85 10.18 -22.61
C MET A 1 4.44 9.66 -22.59
N SER A 2 4.23 8.42 -22.16
CA SER A 2 2.86 7.91 -21.96
C SER A 2 2.18 8.80 -20.92
N GLU A 3 0.92 9.14 -21.15
CA GLU A 3 0.11 9.81 -20.14
C GLU A 3 0.01 8.88 -18.92
N LYS A 4 0.30 9.40 -17.72
CA LYS A 4 0.19 8.60 -16.50
C LYS A 4 -1.28 8.27 -16.29
N GLN A 5 -1.59 7.01 -16.05
CA GLN A 5 -2.96 6.55 -15.80
C GLN A 5 -3.44 6.82 -14.36
N PHE A 6 -2.70 7.62 -13.61
CA PHE A 6 -3.04 8.01 -12.25
C PHE A 6 -2.74 9.49 -12.01
N THR A 7 -3.39 10.05 -10.99
CA THR A 7 -3.20 11.46 -10.59
C THR A 7 -2.51 11.58 -9.24
N VAL A 8 -1.80 12.69 -9.04
CA VAL A 8 -1.13 13.04 -7.78
C VAL A 8 -1.46 14.49 -7.44
N PRO A 9 -1.90 14.79 -6.21
CA PRO A 9 -2.23 16.15 -5.80
C PRO A 9 -0.96 17.00 -5.59
N PRO A 10 -1.04 18.34 -5.73
CA PRO A 10 0.12 19.21 -5.65
C PRO A 10 0.92 19.11 -4.34
N HIS A 11 0.28 18.80 -3.20
CA HIS A 11 0.99 18.67 -1.93
C HIS A 11 1.92 17.45 -1.85
N LEU A 12 1.78 16.50 -2.79
CA LEU A 12 2.65 15.34 -2.94
C LEU A 12 3.65 15.48 -4.09
N GLU A 13 3.74 16.67 -4.73
CA GLU A 13 4.58 16.89 -5.92
C GLU A 13 6.05 16.48 -5.71
N GLN A 14 6.59 16.66 -4.50
CA GLN A 14 7.96 16.24 -4.18
C GLN A 14 8.23 14.74 -4.39
N TYR A 15 7.21 13.89 -4.27
CA TYR A 15 7.32 12.44 -4.48
C TYR A 15 7.20 12.03 -5.96
N THR A 16 6.89 12.98 -6.85
CA THR A 16 6.84 12.79 -8.32
C THR A 16 8.18 13.10 -9.00
N ALA A 17 9.14 13.67 -8.27
CA ALA A 17 10.46 13.97 -8.80
C ALA A 17 11.18 12.68 -9.27
N PRO A 18 12.02 12.76 -10.32
CA PRO A 18 12.78 11.61 -10.78
C PRO A 18 13.49 10.91 -9.63
N LEU A 19 13.39 9.58 -9.55
CA LEU A 19 13.84 8.85 -8.37
C LEU A 19 15.31 9.13 -8.02
N ALA A 20 16.18 9.25 -9.03
CA ALA A 20 17.58 9.63 -8.83
C ALA A 20 17.76 11.01 -8.16
N VAL A 21 16.91 11.99 -8.51
CA VAL A 21 16.90 13.32 -7.89
C VAL A 21 16.40 13.23 -6.45
N PHE A 22 15.32 12.47 -6.21
CA PHE A 22 14.79 12.25 -4.86
C PHE A 22 15.83 11.59 -3.94
N ARG A 23 16.54 10.55 -4.43
CA ARG A 23 17.63 9.88 -3.70
C ARG A 23 18.77 10.84 -3.38
N ALA A 24 19.20 11.65 -4.35
CA ALA A 24 20.26 12.64 -4.15
C ALA A 24 19.88 13.73 -3.13
N ALA A 25 18.60 14.10 -3.06
CA ALA A 25 18.08 15.05 -2.09
C ALA A 25 17.92 14.46 -0.67
N ASN A 26 17.91 13.12 -0.55
CA ASN A 26 17.73 12.41 0.73
C ASN A 26 18.91 11.45 1.02
N PRO A 27 20.17 11.95 1.10
CA PRO A 27 21.37 11.12 1.23
C PRO A 27 21.49 10.40 2.59
N GLN A 28 20.62 10.73 3.55
CA GLN A 28 20.57 10.05 4.84
C GLN A 28 20.04 8.61 4.75
N TYR A 29 19.28 8.28 3.69
CA TYR A 29 18.74 6.94 3.47
C TYR A 29 19.50 6.23 2.36
N THR A 30 19.69 4.93 2.51
CA THR A 30 20.27 4.06 1.49
C THR A 30 19.21 3.25 0.75
N HIS A 31 18.03 3.06 1.34
CA HIS A 31 16.93 2.30 0.76
C HIS A 31 15.61 3.06 0.94
N PHE A 32 14.76 3.03 -0.08
CA PHE A 32 13.47 3.68 -0.13
C PHE A 32 12.43 2.60 -0.37
N VAL A 33 11.40 2.57 0.45
CA VAL A 33 10.32 1.58 0.45
C VAL A 33 9.01 2.35 0.37
N VAL A 34 7.99 1.75 -0.22
CA VAL A 34 6.66 2.33 -0.35
C VAL A 34 5.61 1.34 0.14
N GLY A 35 4.47 1.85 0.58
CA GLY A 35 3.28 1.06 0.89
C GLY A 35 2.03 1.78 0.39
N GLY A 36 1.16 1.06 -0.31
CA GLY A 36 -0.13 1.53 -0.77
C GLY A 36 -1.24 1.06 0.17
N LEU A 37 -2.00 2.00 0.72
CA LEU A 37 -3.17 1.69 1.55
C LEU A 37 -4.42 1.84 0.69
N VAL A 38 -5.05 0.71 0.36
CA VAL A 38 -6.25 0.63 -0.46
C VAL A 38 -7.46 0.36 0.42
N PHE A 39 -8.54 1.11 0.21
CA PHE A 39 -9.77 0.98 0.98
C PHE A 39 -10.96 0.56 0.12
N SER A 40 -11.76 -0.38 0.66
CA SER A 40 -13.15 -0.62 0.24
C SER A 40 -14.06 0.25 1.11
N ASN A 41 -14.81 1.14 0.46
CA ASN A 41 -15.75 2.07 1.08
C ASN A 41 -17.14 1.80 0.51
N PRO A 42 -17.92 0.87 1.09
CA PRO A 42 -19.21 0.50 0.55
C PRO A 42 -20.19 1.69 0.65
N THR A 43 -21.04 1.86 -0.36
CA THR A 43 -22.11 2.87 -0.29
C THR A 43 -23.20 2.39 0.69
N PRO A 44 -23.72 3.27 1.57
CA PRO A 44 -24.86 2.94 2.42
C PRO A 44 -26.05 2.37 1.64
N THR A 45 -26.66 1.31 2.16
CA THR A 45 -27.90 0.72 1.63
C THR A 45 -29.01 0.79 2.67
N THR A 46 -30.24 0.44 2.29
CA THR A 46 -31.36 0.34 3.24
C THR A 46 -31.11 -0.70 4.33
N ASP A 47 -30.43 -1.79 3.98
CA ASP A 47 -30.16 -2.91 4.88
C ASP A 47 -28.87 -2.70 5.69
N ASN A 48 -27.97 -1.83 5.21
CA ASN A 48 -26.76 -1.42 5.92
C ASN A 48 -26.52 0.10 5.75
N PRO A 49 -27.10 0.95 6.61
CA PRO A 49 -27.05 2.40 6.45
C PRO A 49 -25.70 3.03 6.87
N SER A 50 -24.82 2.25 7.50
CA SER A 50 -23.50 2.72 7.95
C SER A 50 -22.47 1.62 7.72
N PRO A 51 -22.18 1.26 6.46
CA PRO A 51 -21.16 0.28 6.16
C PRO A 51 -19.80 0.77 6.64
N GLU A 52 -19.00 -0.14 7.17
CA GLU A 52 -17.65 0.17 7.62
C GLU A 52 -16.69 0.15 6.43
N SER A 53 -15.81 1.15 6.38
CA SER A 53 -14.62 1.11 5.53
C SER A 53 -13.71 -0.05 5.93
N LYS A 54 -13.04 -0.65 4.95
CA LYS A 54 -12.10 -1.74 5.16
C LYS A 54 -10.82 -1.52 4.38
N VAL A 55 -9.67 -1.82 4.96
CA VAL A 55 -8.36 -1.73 4.31
C VAL A 55 -7.94 -3.10 3.78
N LEU A 56 -7.29 -3.14 2.62
CA LEU A 56 -6.66 -4.34 2.09
C LEU A 56 -5.38 -4.64 2.87
N LEU A 57 -5.27 -5.86 3.39
CA LEU A 57 -4.04 -6.38 3.97
C LEU A 57 -3.63 -7.66 3.25
N LEU A 58 -2.34 -7.77 2.95
CA LEU A 58 -1.71 -8.94 2.37
C LEU A 58 -0.86 -9.62 3.44
N ARG A 59 -0.88 -10.95 3.48
CA ARG A 59 -0.02 -11.73 4.36
C ARG A 59 1.25 -12.10 3.65
N ARG A 60 2.39 -11.68 4.19
CA ARG A 60 3.72 -12.06 3.71
C ARG A 60 3.86 -13.58 3.73
N ALA A 61 4.27 -14.15 2.59
CA ALA A 61 4.45 -15.58 2.41
C ALA A 61 5.45 -16.15 3.43
N LEU A 62 5.29 -17.43 3.78
CA LEU A 62 6.16 -18.07 4.79
C LEU A 62 7.63 -18.19 4.35
N THR A 63 7.90 -18.03 3.05
CA THR A 63 9.23 -18.04 2.44
C THR A 63 9.89 -16.66 2.41
N ASP A 64 9.14 -15.59 2.69
CA ASP A 64 9.63 -14.23 2.66
C ASP A 64 10.16 -13.79 4.05
N SER A 65 10.80 -12.63 4.12
CA SER A 65 11.16 -11.96 5.35
C SER A 65 9.91 -11.59 6.15
N LEU A 66 9.98 -11.59 7.49
CA LEU A 66 8.83 -11.38 8.38
C LEU A 66 7.60 -12.24 7.99
N PRO A 67 7.77 -13.57 7.88
CA PRO A 67 6.73 -14.46 7.39
C PRO A 67 5.46 -14.39 8.25
N GLY A 68 4.30 -14.32 7.61
CA GLY A 68 3.00 -14.29 8.28
C GLY A 68 2.58 -12.92 8.83
N TYR A 69 3.41 -11.89 8.71
CA TYR A 69 2.99 -10.51 8.98
C TYR A 69 2.03 -10.00 7.90
N TRP A 70 1.17 -9.08 8.29
CA TRP A 70 0.15 -8.45 7.46
C TRP A 70 0.46 -6.97 7.27
N GLU A 71 0.38 -6.49 6.04
CA GLU A 71 0.64 -5.11 5.65
C GLU A 71 -0.19 -4.73 4.40
N GLY A 72 -0.26 -3.45 4.06
CA GLY A 72 -0.71 -3.05 2.73
C GLY A 72 0.33 -3.43 1.66
N PRO A 73 -0.06 -3.55 0.37
CA PRO A 73 0.88 -3.81 -0.71
C PRO A 73 2.04 -2.80 -0.70
N GLY A 74 3.27 -3.27 -0.92
CA GLY A 74 4.44 -2.41 -0.86
C GLY A 74 5.77 -3.12 -0.91
N GLY A 75 6.74 -2.45 -1.50
CA GLY A 75 8.09 -2.97 -1.68
C GLY A 75 9.13 -1.86 -1.85
N GLY A 76 10.34 -2.27 -2.17
CA GLY A 76 11.47 -1.36 -2.35
C GLY A 76 11.41 -0.66 -3.70
N CYS A 77 11.74 0.64 -3.75
CA CYS A 77 11.87 1.33 -5.03
C CYS A 77 13.04 0.74 -5.85
N GLU A 78 12.76 0.40 -7.10
CA GLU A 78 13.71 -0.11 -8.10
C GLU A 78 14.37 1.03 -8.87
N GLU A 79 15.45 0.76 -9.62
CA GLU A 79 16.09 1.76 -10.49
C GLU A 79 15.25 2.11 -11.72
N THR A 80 14.34 1.21 -12.09
CA THR A 80 13.36 1.30 -13.18
C THR A 80 12.16 2.18 -12.82
N ASP A 81 11.94 2.47 -11.54
CA ASP A 81 10.85 3.34 -11.09
C ASP A 81 11.17 4.81 -11.44
N ASP A 82 10.23 5.47 -12.12
CA ASP A 82 10.38 6.89 -12.50
C ASP A 82 10.43 7.80 -11.26
N SER A 83 9.67 7.50 -10.20
CA SER A 83 9.61 8.28 -8.95
C SER A 83 9.10 7.45 -7.76
N ILE A 84 9.03 8.04 -6.56
CA ILE A 84 8.48 7.38 -5.36
C ILE A 84 7.01 7.00 -5.55
N VAL A 85 6.22 7.86 -6.19
CA VAL A 85 4.81 7.53 -6.46
C VAL A 85 4.65 6.49 -7.57
N ASP A 86 5.57 6.40 -8.53
CA ASP A 86 5.53 5.34 -9.54
C ASP A 86 5.84 3.98 -8.91
N ALA A 87 6.76 3.94 -7.94
CA ALA A 87 7.03 2.73 -7.18
C ALA A 87 5.77 2.22 -6.46
N VAL A 88 5.02 3.07 -5.74
CA VAL A 88 3.82 2.58 -5.03
C VAL A 88 2.73 2.11 -5.99
N VAL A 89 2.62 2.74 -7.17
CA VAL A 89 1.68 2.31 -8.22
C VAL A 89 2.07 0.94 -8.77
N ARG A 90 3.37 0.69 -8.98
CA ARG A 90 3.89 -0.61 -9.40
C ARG A 90 3.60 -1.69 -8.34
N GLU A 91 4.00 -1.46 -7.10
CA GLU A 91 3.84 -2.45 -6.01
C GLU A 91 2.37 -2.83 -5.79
N VAL A 92 1.46 -1.85 -5.76
CA VAL A 92 0.01 -2.13 -5.66
C VAL A 92 -0.46 -3.04 -6.79
N ARG A 93 0.00 -2.79 -8.03
CA ARG A 93 -0.36 -3.63 -9.18
C ARG A 93 0.25 -5.02 -9.10
N GLU A 94 1.52 -5.14 -8.77
CA GLU A 94 2.25 -6.41 -8.75
C GLU A 94 1.77 -7.34 -7.62
N GLU A 95 1.46 -6.79 -6.45
CA GLU A 95 1.13 -7.60 -5.27
C GLU A 95 -0.37 -7.82 -5.07
N SER A 96 -1.23 -7.02 -5.71
CA SER A 96 -2.70 -7.14 -5.57
C SER A 96 -3.47 -7.20 -6.87
N GLY A 97 -2.84 -6.96 -8.03
CA GLY A 97 -3.52 -6.86 -9.32
C GLY A 97 -4.36 -5.59 -9.51
N LEU A 98 -4.43 -4.71 -8.51
CA LEU A 98 -5.23 -3.48 -8.54
C LEU A 98 -4.48 -2.33 -9.22
N HIS A 99 -5.20 -1.44 -9.90
CA HIS A 99 -4.62 -0.33 -10.64
C HIS A 99 -4.89 1.00 -9.94
N VAL A 100 -3.85 1.63 -9.42
CA VAL A 100 -3.97 2.96 -8.80
C VAL A 100 -4.48 3.98 -9.82
N SER A 101 -5.52 4.71 -9.42
CA SER A 101 -6.12 5.83 -10.15
C SER A 101 -5.69 7.18 -9.58
N ARG A 102 -5.41 7.23 -8.28
CA ARG A 102 -4.99 8.44 -7.59
C ARG A 102 -4.17 8.11 -6.34
N VAL A 103 -3.06 8.81 -6.17
CA VAL A 103 -2.37 8.90 -4.88
C VAL A 103 -3.04 10.03 -4.10
N VAL A 104 -3.64 9.73 -2.95
CA VAL A 104 -4.50 10.67 -2.22
C VAL A 104 -3.72 11.50 -1.23
N ASP A 105 -2.97 10.85 -0.34
CA ASP A 105 -2.19 11.51 0.70
C ASP A 105 -1.03 10.64 1.18
N LEU A 106 -0.05 11.27 1.85
CA LEU A 106 0.96 10.56 2.63
C LEU A 106 0.45 10.35 4.05
N VAL A 107 0.22 9.09 4.41
CA VAL A 107 -0.28 8.71 5.72
C VAL A 107 0.83 8.70 6.76
N GLY A 108 1.99 8.15 6.43
CA GLY A 108 3.06 7.94 7.39
C GLY A 108 4.43 7.72 6.77
N ILE A 109 5.45 7.91 7.60
CA ILE A 109 6.84 7.64 7.26
C ILE A 109 7.42 6.77 8.37
N GLU A 110 8.03 5.66 7.99
CA GLU A 110 8.73 4.75 8.89
C GLU A 110 10.21 4.74 8.57
N GLU A 111 11.07 4.76 9.57
CA GLU A 111 12.52 4.73 9.39
C GLU A 111 13.13 3.63 10.23
N TRP A 112 14.01 2.83 9.63
CA TRP A 112 14.74 1.81 10.38
C TRP A 112 16.17 1.63 9.88
N VAL A 113 17.00 1.08 10.76
CA VAL A 113 18.38 0.73 10.46
C VAL A 113 18.54 -0.78 10.58
N LYS A 114 18.99 -1.43 9.50
CA LYS A 114 19.36 -2.85 9.50
C LYS A 114 20.88 -2.97 9.32
N LEU A 115 21.53 -3.54 10.32
CA LEU A 115 22.95 -3.85 10.28
C LEU A 115 23.14 -5.19 9.56
N LYS A 116 23.82 -5.19 8.42
CA LYS A 116 24.36 -6.38 7.75
C LYS A 116 25.88 -6.46 8.02
N PRO A 117 26.51 -7.64 7.90
CA PRO A 117 27.94 -7.80 8.17
C PRO A 117 28.86 -6.84 7.41
N ASP A 118 28.45 -6.41 6.21
CA ASP A 118 29.20 -5.58 5.27
C ASP A 118 28.54 -4.23 4.96
N GLN A 119 27.32 -3.99 5.45
CA GLN A 119 26.52 -2.83 5.06
C GLN A 119 25.60 -2.35 6.19
N VAL A 120 25.50 -1.04 6.35
CA VAL A 120 24.43 -0.41 7.13
C VAL A 120 23.32 0.01 6.18
N VAL A 121 22.15 -0.62 6.30
CA VAL A 121 20.94 -0.22 5.58
C VAL A 121 20.20 0.80 6.44
N LYS A 122 20.01 2.01 5.91
CA LYS A 122 19.14 3.04 6.48
C LYS A 122 17.94 3.16 5.55
N ALA A 123 16.82 2.58 5.94
CA ALA A 123 15.63 2.51 5.12
C ALA A 123 14.58 3.49 5.59
N VAL A 124 13.81 4.01 4.64
CA VAL A 124 12.60 4.80 4.87
C VAL A 124 11.44 4.19 4.09
N LYS A 125 10.28 3.98 4.71
CA LYS A 125 9.03 3.56 4.06
C LYS A 125 8.03 4.72 4.07
N PHE A 126 7.44 5.00 2.90
CA PHE A 126 6.36 5.98 2.74
C PHE A 126 5.03 5.26 2.53
N HIS A 127 4.05 5.52 3.39
CA HIS A 127 2.70 4.95 3.28
C HIS A 127 1.79 5.95 2.60
N PHE A 128 1.28 5.60 1.43
CA PHE A 128 0.36 6.43 0.67
C PHE A 128 -1.06 5.85 0.74
N LEU A 129 -2.03 6.70 1.01
CA LEU A 129 -3.44 6.38 0.75
C LEU A 129 -3.66 6.46 -0.76
N VAL A 130 -4.23 5.42 -1.36
CA VAL A 130 -4.46 5.37 -2.81
C VAL A 130 -5.89 4.94 -3.14
N GLU A 131 -6.41 5.47 -4.24
CA GLU A 131 -7.67 5.03 -4.86
C GLU A 131 -7.35 4.19 -6.09
N VAL A 132 -8.17 3.18 -6.37
CA VAL A 132 -7.96 2.24 -7.49
C VAL A 132 -9.09 2.36 -8.52
N TRP A 133 -8.78 2.08 -9.78
CA TRP A 133 -9.76 2.12 -10.88
C TRP A 133 -10.86 1.08 -10.73
N GLU A 134 -10.52 -0.07 -10.14
CA GLU A 134 -11.43 -1.19 -9.90
C GLU A 134 -12.64 -0.77 -9.06
N ALA A 135 -12.41 0.08 -8.05
CA ALA A 135 -13.47 0.65 -7.20
C ALA A 135 -14.42 1.60 -7.97
N GLN A 136 -14.01 2.07 -9.14
CA GLN A 136 -14.79 2.91 -10.05
C GLN A 136 -15.46 2.10 -11.17
N GLY A 137 -15.32 0.77 -11.16
CA GLY A 137 -15.84 -0.11 -12.19
C GLY A 137 -15.05 -0.07 -13.51
N PHE A 138 -13.77 0.33 -13.46
CA PHE A 138 -12.90 0.40 -14.62
C PHE A 138 -11.63 -0.42 -14.39
N ILE A 139 -11.20 -1.22 -15.37
CA ILE A 139 -9.92 -1.94 -15.35
C ILE A 139 -9.09 -1.43 -16.53
N PRO A 140 -8.02 -0.67 -16.30
CA PRO A 140 -7.17 -0.19 -17.38
C PRO A 140 -6.57 -1.35 -18.17
N GLY A 141 -6.57 -1.24 -19.51
CA GLY A 141 -6.03 -2.27 -20.40
C GLY A 141 -6.85 -3.56 -20.49
N GLY A 142 -7.91 -3.73 -19.69
CA GLY A 142 -8.69 -4.97 -19.62
C GLY A 142 -7.93 -6.14 -18.99
N GLU A 143 -6.78 -5.87 -18.36
CA GLU A 143 -5.98 -6.86 -17.64
C GLU A 143 -6.53 -6.98 -16.21
N GLY A 144 -7.42 -7.95 -15.99
CA GLY A 144 -8.03 -8.21 -14.69
C GLY A 144 -9.22 -9.16 -14.80
N GLN A 145 -9.72 -9.65 -13.66
CA GLN A 145 -10.93 -10.48 -13.65
C GLN A 145 -12.17 -9.60 -13.50
N VAL A 146 -13.16 -9.78 -14.38
CA VAL A 146 -14.48 -9.20 -14.20
C VAL A 146 -15.20 -10.01 -13.13
N VAL A 147 -15.26 -9.44 -11.93
CA VAL A 147 -15.92 -10.01 -10.74
C VAL A 147 -17.08 -9.12 -10.31
N GLU A 148 -18.05 -9.69 -9.57
CA GLU A 148 -19.22 -8.95 -9.11
C GLU A 148 -18.85 -7.82 -8.14
N ARG A 149 -17.95 -8.11 -7.20
CA ARG A 149 -17.35 -7.13 -6.30
C ARG A 149 -15.89 -7.00 -6.65
N TRP A 150 -15.44 -5.79 -6.91
CA TRP A 150 -14.07 -5.53 -7.33
C TRP A 150 -13.05 -5.98 -6.25
N GLU A 151 -13.46 -5.97 -4.98
CA GLU A 151 -12.69 -6.46 -3.84
C GLU A 151 -12.29 -7.94 -3.95
N ASP A 152 -13.08 -8.75 -4.67
CA ASP A 152 -12.82 -10.17 -4.89
C ASP A 152 -11.82 -10.39 -6.05
N GLY A 153 -11.45 -9.32 -6.76
CA GLY A 153 -10.52 -9.34 -7.89
C GLY A 153 -9.05 -9.20 -7.49
N VAL A 154 -8.72 -9.24 -6.19
CA VAL A 154 -7.33 -9.19 -5.70
C VAL A 154 -6.56 -10.42 -6.18
N LEU A 155 -5.44 -10.18 -6.87
CA LEU A 155 -4.54 -11.19 -7.41
C LEU A 155 -3.17 -11.06 -6.73
N LEU A 156 -2.84 -12.03 -5.89
CA LEU A 156 -1.58 -12.05 -5.17
C LEU A 156 -0.43 -12.60 -6.02
N THR A 157 0.78 -12.15 -5.71
CA THR A 157 2.04 -12.80 -6.11
C THR A 157 2.41 -13.83 -5.04
N PRO A 158 2.15 -15.14 -5.24
CA PRO A 158 2.21 -16.15 -4.18
C PRO A 158 3.60 -16.35 -3.56
N GLU A 159 4.66 -15.97 -4.28
CA GLU A 159 6.04 -16.01 -3.81
C GLU A 159 6.29 -15.01 -2.68
N GLU A 160 5.55 -13.89 -2.66
CA GLU A 160 5.69 -12.79 -1.71
C GLU A 160 4.51 -12.71 -0.74
N HIS A 161 3.28 -13.00 -1.21
CA HIS A 161 2.05 -12.89 -0.44
C HIS A 161 1.11 -14.07 -0.70
N ASP A 162 0.67 -14.76 0.36
CA ASP A 162 -0.08 -16.02 0.24
C ASP A 162 -1.55 -15.96 0.71
N ALA A 163 -1.97 -14.82 1.27
CA ALA A 163 -3.35 -14.56 1.66
C ALA A 163 -3.65 -13.06 1.67
N PHE A 164 -4.92 -12.69 1.53
CA PHE A 164 -5.38 -11.31 1.71
C PHE A 164 -6.68 -11.24 2.52
N VAL A 165 -6.93 -10.08 3.12
CA VAL A 165 -8.18 -9.74 3.79
C VAL A 165 -8.55 -8.29 3.55
N TRP A 166 -9.85 -8.00 3.60
CA TRP A 166 -10.38 -6.64 3.74
C TRP A 166 -10.86 -6.48 5.18
N GLU A 167 -10.19 -5.65 5.95
CA GLU A 167 -10.43 -5.59 7.40
C GLU A 167 -10.78 -4.19 7.92
N GLY A 168 -11.64 -4.15 8.93
CA GLY A 168 -12.09 -2.91 9.55
C GLY A 168 -11.14 -2.37 10.63
N VAL A 169 -11.32 -1.11 11.01
CA VAL A 169 -10.43 -0.40 11.94
C VAL A 169 -10.32 -1.05 13.31
N ASP A 170 -11.40 -1.66 13.82
CA ASP A 170 -11.41 -2.22 15.17
C ASP A 170 -10.53 -3.47 15.28
N GLU A 171 -10.53 -4.32 14.26
CA GLU A 171 -9.65 -5.49 14.21
C GLU A 171 -8.19 -5.09 13.92
N VAL A 172 -7.95 -4.06 13.09
CA VAL A 172 -6.61 -3.49 12.90
C VAL A 172 -6.06 -2.95 14.23
N ARG A 173 -6.87 -2.22 15.00
CA ARG A 173 -6.48 -1.75 16.35
C ARG A 173 -6.20 -2.90 17.30
N ALA A 174 -7.09 -3.91 17.33
CA ALA A 174 -6.89 -5.08 18.17
C ALA A 174 -5.58 -5.81 17.81
N SER A 175 -5.28 -5.93 16.52
CA SER A 175 -4.06 -6.56 16.00
C SER A 175 -2.80 -5.77 16.40
N LEU A 176 -2.82 -4.44 16.28
CA LEU A 176 -1.75 -3.55 16.78
C LEU A 176 -1.52 -3.69 18.30
N GLU A 177 -2.59 -3.94 19.07
CA GLU A 177 -2.51 -4.21 20.51
C GLU A 177 -2.10 -5.65 20.85
N GLY A 178 -1.83 -6.50 19.86
CA GLY A 178 -1.48 -7.92 20.04
C GLY A 178 -2.65 -8.79 20.51
N LYS A 179 -3.89 -8.32 20.35
CA LYS A 179 -5.13 -9.02 20.74
C LYS A 179 -5.97 -9.49 19.55
N GLY A 180 -5.66 -9.00 18.35
CA GLY A 180 -6.35 -9.31 17.12
C GLY A 180 -5.84 -10.56 16.43
N LYS A 181 -6.38 -10.81 15.24
CA LYS A 181 -6.09 -11.98 14.40
C LYS A 181 -4.80 -11.84 13.61
N TYR A 182 -4.34 -10.62 13.36
CA TYR A 182 -3.27 -10.33 12.42
C TYR A 182 -1.98 -9.95 13.13
N MET A 183 -0.86 -10.51 12.66
CA MET A 183 0.47 -10.07 13.07
C MET A 183 0.83 -8.83 12.25
N VAL A 184 0.82 -7.66 12.86
CA VAL A 184 1.19 -6.40 12.21
C VAL A 184 2.43 -5.83 12.88
N LEU A 185 3.30 -5.16 12.11
CA LEU A 185 4.38 -4.37 12.71
C LEU A 185 3.77 -3.15 13.42
N GLU A 186 4.45 -2.66 14.45
CA GLU A 186 3.93 -1.59 15.31
C GLU A 186 3.70 -0.29 14.53
N ASP A 187 4.68 0.14 13.73
CA ASP A 187 4.55 1.37 12.94
C ASP A 187 3.57 1.19 11.77
N GLU A 188 3.58 0.02 11.10
CA GLU A 188 2.62 -0.32 10.04
C GLU A 188 1.18 -0.25 10.58
N GLY A 189 0.94 -0.88 11.74
CA GLY A 189 -0.38 -0.87 12.39
C GLY A 189 -0.83 0.53 12.79
N ARG A 190 0.08 1.41 13.25
CA ARG A 190 -0.24 2.82 13.54
C ARG A 190 -0.63 3.57 12.27
N ASN A 191 0.10 3.37 11.18
CA ASN A 191 -0.18 3.99 9.90
C ASN A 191 -1.50 3.50 9.30
N LEU A 192 -1.83 2.20 9.43
CA LEU A 192 -3.13 1.66 9.06
C LEU A 192 -4.26 2.33 9.84
N VAL A 193 -4.17 2.41 11.16
CA VAL A 193 -5.20 3.08 12.00
C VAL A 193 -5.35 4.57 11.63
N LYS A 194 -4.23 5.27 11.40
CA LYS A 194 -4.24 6.67 10.94
C LYS A 194 -4.92 6.82 9.58
N ALA A 195 -4.71 5.88 8.65
CA ALA A 195 -5.34 5.93 7.34
C ALA A 195 -6.87 5.93 7.44
N PHE A 196 -7.46 5.13 8.35
CA PHE A 196 -8.91 5.14 8.61
C PHE A 196 -9.47 6.51 9.02
N GLU A 197 -8.65 7.42 9.55
CA GLU A 197 -9.08 8.78 9.89
C GLU A 197 -9.19 9.69 8.67
N LEU A 198 -8.47 9.35 7.59
CA LEU A 198 -8.43 10.10 6.33
C LEU A 198 -9.52 9.69 5.33
N VAL A 199 -10.13 8.51 5.51
CA VAL A 199 -11.15 7.95 4.60
C VAL A 199 -12.59 8.15 5.09
N ARG A 200 -12.78 8.91 6.18
CA ARG A 200 -14.10 9.20 6.78
C ARG A 200 -14.89 10.29 6.05
#